data_AF-A0A945JZ59-F1
#
_entry.id   AF-A0A945JZ59-F1
#
_cell.length_a   1.000
_cell.length_b   1.000
_cell.length_c   1.000
_cell.angle_alpha   90.00
_cell.angle_beta   90.00
_cell.angle_gamma   90.00
#
_symmetry.space_group_name_H-M   'P 1'
#
loop_
_entity.id
_entity.type
_entity.pdbx_description
1 polymer ?
#
loop_
_entity_poly.entity_id
_entity_poly.type
_entity_poly.pdbx_seq_one_letter_code
_entity_poly.pdbx_strand_id
1 'polypeptide(L)'
;MFKNLLKSTLAPLALVVITALPSTAQFALHGDGRVNPDDFELTTFAADLNYPVGMVELPDHSILVAVSIGGSFFSSSSSQILRLVDADDDGVSETREVIVDRLSIGGPSALRMAGDLLFISGQGSQIAILRLGPAPAYEVTEVGRLTINYSGRWLHPQSALQARLLSDGVYELYFPLGSRVNFATTTATLPLTSTIGIEAELAGDAIHRVRFRDEGGTLVGIDHEQIATGLRSASGLAFHPRTGDLYFEDNGIDGLVEAIEAHSADEVNM
;
A
#
# COMPACT_ATOMS: atom_id res chain seq x y z
N MET A 1 61.88 43.56 13.01
CA MET A 1 62.14 42.10 13.10
C MET A 1 61.39 41.65 14.35
N PHE A 2 60.25 40.95 14.31
CA PHE A 2 59.94 39.65 13.72
C PHE A 2 58.43 39.62 13.39
N LYS A 3 58.04 39.06 12.24
CA LYS A 3 56.65 38.69 11.95
C LYS A 3 56.54 37.18 12.09
N ASN A 4 55.70 36.72 13.02
CA ASN A 4 55.24 35.34 13.13
C ASN A 4 54.30 35.03 11.97
N LEU A 5 54.60 33.98 11.20
CA LEU A 5 53.66 33.34 10.28
C LEU A 5 53.34 31.95 10.81
N LEU A 6 52.13 31.77 11.36
CA LEU A 6 51.54 30.45 11.53
C LEU A 6 51.25 29.89 10.14
N LYS A 7 51.81 28.71 9.82
CA LYS A 7 51.40 27.91 8.66
C LYS A 7 50.26 27.01 9.11
N SER A 8 49.04 27.25 8.61
CA SER A 8 47.95 26.29 8.69
C SER A 8 48.20 25.18 7.66
N THR A 9 48.32 23.94 8.12
CA THR A 9 48.29 22.76 7.27
C THR A 9 46.83 22.37 7.05
N LEU A 10 46.28 22.64 5.85
CA LEU A 10 45.08 21.98 5.38
C LEU A 10 45.44 20.52 5.04
N ALA A 11 44.79 19.56 5.69
CA ALA A 11 44.79 18.17 5.25
C ALA A 11 43.86 18.02 4.03
N PRO A 12 44.23 17.27 2.98
CA PRO A 12 43.34 17.04 1.86
C PRO A 12 42.24 16.07 2.30
N LEU A 13 40.99 16.51 2.21
CA LEU A 13 39.82 15.63 2.30
C LEU A 13 39.78 14.82 1.00
N ALA A 14 40.11 13.54 1.05
CA ALA A 14 39.93 12.65 -0.09
C ALA A 14 38.43 12.39 -0.28
N LEU A 15 37.86 12.94 -1.35
CA LEU A 15 36.51 12.60 -1.79
C LEU A 15 36.57 11.20 -2.41
N VAL A 16 36.15 10.19 -1.66
CA VAL A 16 35.92 8.85 -2.20
C VAL A 16 34.61 8.92 -2.98
N VAL A 17 34.71 8.96 -4.31
CA VAL A 17 33.56 8.75 -5.20
C VAL A 17 33.36 7.24 -5.26
N ILE A 18 32.40 6.73 -4.49
CA ILE A 18 31.88 5.37 -4.67
C ILE A 18 31.03 5.44 -5.93
N THR A 19 31.55 4.91 -7.04
CA THR A 19 30.72 4.64 -8.22
C THR A 19 29.94 3.36 -7.93
N ALA A 20 28.65 3.49 -7.64
CA ALA A 20 27.73 2.35 -7.67
C ALA A 20 27.88 1.67 -9.04
N LEU A 21 28.27 0.40 -9.04
CA LEU A 21 28.19 -0.38 -10.26
C LEU A 21 26.70 -0.67 -10.46
N PRO A 22 26.13 -0.39 -11.65
CA PRO A 22 24.74 -0.75 -11.89
C PRO A 22 24.57 -2.26 -11.66
N SER A 23 23.44 -2.65 -11.08
CA SER A 23 23.05 -4.05 -10.93
C SER A 23 23.28 -4.77 -12.27
N THR A 24 23.84 -5.98 -12.20
CA THR A 24 23.77 -6.89 -13.33
C THR A 24 22.45 -7.63 -13.24
N ALA A 25 21.60 -7.49 -14.26
CA ALA A 25 20.37 -8.26 -14.42
C ALA A 25 20.54 -9.70 -13.92
N GLN A 26 19.82 -10.07 -12.86
CA GLN A 26 19.99 -11.38 -12.22
C GLN A 26 19.35 -12.52 -13.05
N PHE A 27 18.48 -12.15 -14.00
CA PHE A 27 17.67 -13.09 -14.77
C PHE A 27 17.68 -12.75 -16.25
N ALA A 28 17.67 -13.78 -17.10
CA ALA A 28 17.37 -13.62 -18.51
C ALA A 28 15.85 -13.48 -18.70
N LEU A 29 15.41 -12.37 -19.27
CA LEU A 29 14.01 -12.18 -19.64
C LEU A 29 13.75 -12.83 -21.00
N HIS A 30 12.73 -13.69 -21.05
CA HIS A 30 12.29 -14.29 -22.30
C HIS A 30 11.19 -13.44 -22.91
N GLY A 31 11.41 -12.97 -24.15
CA GLY A 31 10.40 -12.24 -24.92
C GLY A 31 9.43 -13.17 -25.64
N ASP A 32 8.15 -12.80 -25.66
CA ASP A 32 7.26 -13.07 -26.80
C ASP A 32 7.52 -11.97 -27.84
N GLY A 33 7.16 -12.15 -29.11
CA GLY A 33 7.30 -11.13 -30.16
C GLY A 33 6.54 -9.80 -29.90
N ARG A 34 5.89 -9.67 -28.75
CA ARG A 34 5.18 -8.47 -28.26
C ARG A 34 5.96 -7.70 -27.18
N VAL A 35 7.03 -8.26 -26.63
CA VAL A 35 7.83 -7.67 -25.54
C VAL A 35 9.31 -7.79 -25.90
N ASN A 36 10.03 -6.68 -25.92
CA ASN A 36 11.47 -6.70 -26.05
C ASN A 36 12.09 -6.91 -24.64
N PRO A 37 12.75 -8.05 -24.36
CA PRO A 37 13.32 -8.30 -23.04
C PRO A 37 14.44 -7.31 -22.67
N ASP A 38 15.12 -6.72 -23.66
CA ASP A 38 16.18 -5.73 -23.43
C ASP A 38 15.65 -4.40 -22.89
N ASP A 39 14.33 -4.17 -22.90
CA ASP A 39 13.69 -2.98 -22.32
C ASP A 39 13.57 -3.06 -20.79
N PHE A 40 13.95 -4.19 -20.19
CA PHE A 40 13.72 -4.49 -18.78
C PHE A 40 14.98 -5.06 -18.12
N GLU A 41 15.14 -4.72 -16.85
CA GLU A 41 16.08 -5.35 -15.94
C GLU A 41 15.31 -5.93 -14.76
N LEU A 42 15.69 -7.13 -14.31
CA LEU A 42 15.08 -7.78 -13.16
C LEU A 42 16.15 -8.13 -12.12
N THR A 43 15.96 -7.59 -10.92
CA THR A 43 16.84 -7.78 -9.76
C THR A 43 16.00 -8.17 -8.56
N THR A 44 16.51 -9.12 -7.77
CA THR A 44 15.90 -9.48 -6.49
C THR A 44 16.29 -8.42 -5.46
N PHE A 45 15.42 -7.43 -5.28
CA PHE A 45 15.64 -6.36 -4.29
C PHE A 45 15.71 -6.92 -2.86
N ALA A 46 14.77 -7.79 -2.49
CA ALA A 46 14.75 -8.48 -1.20
C ALA A 46 14.11 -9.88 -1.33
N ALA A 47 14.52 -10.80 -0.46
CA ALA A 47 14.02 -12.18 -0.42
C ALA A 47 13.61 -12.59 1.01
N ASP A 48 13.09 -13.81 1.14
CA ASP A 48 12.68 -14.40 2.43
C ASP A 48 11.67 -13.55 3.22
N LEU A 49 10.79 -12.85 2.51
CA LEU A 49 9.69 -12.09 3.07
C LEU A 49 8.48 -12.99 3.31
N ASN A 50 7.82 -12.82 4.45
CA ASN A 50 6.73 -13.71 4.85
C ASN A 50 5.38 -13.28 4.28
N TYR A 51 5.00 -13.85 3.13
CA TYR A 51 3.76 -13.48 2.40
C TYR A 51 3.64 -11.95 2.22
N PRO A 52 4.60 -11.31 1.51
CA PRO A 52 4.63 -9.85 1.37
C PRO A 52 3.46 -9.34 0.53
N VAL A 53 2.92 -8.19 0.93
CA VAL A 53 1.84 -7.48 0.24
C VAL A 53 2.03 -5.98 0.33
N GLY A 54 1.75 -5.29 -0.78
CA GLY A 54 1.86 -3.84 -0.86
C GLY A 54 3.29 -3.32 -0.65
N MET A 55 3.64 -2.28 -1.38
CA MET A 55 4.93 -1.60 -1.21
C MET A 55 4.69 -0.10 -1.23
N VAL A 56 5.48 0.61 -0.44
CA VAL A 56 5.50 2.08 -0.38
C VAL A 56 6.95 2.52 -0.42
N GLU A 57 7.31 3.36 -1.39
CA GLU A 57 8.60 4.04 -1.40
C GLU A 57 8.56 5.26 -0.47
N LEU A 58 9.58 5.42 0.37
CA LEU A 58 9.76 6.57 1.24
C LEU A 58 10.61 7.66 0.57
N PRO A 59 10.59 8.91 1.06
CA PRO A 59 11.39 9.99 0.50
C PRO A 59 12.92 9.78 0.48
N ASP A 60 13.42 8.82 1.27
CA ASP A 60 14.82 8.43 1.29
C ASP A 60 15.12 7.20 0.43
N HIS A 61 14.20 6.83 -0.46
CA HIS A 61 14.25 5.67 -1.36
C HIS A 61 14.19 4.29 -0.68
N SER A 62 14.05 4.24 0.65
CA SER A 62 13.76 2.98 1.33
C SER A 62 12.34 2.52 1.03
N ILE A 63 12.13 1.20 1.00
CA ILE A 63 10.84 0.58 0.66
C ILE A 63 10.21 0.00 1.93
N LEU A 64 8.95 0.36 2.19
CA LEU A 64 8.12 -0.31 3.17
C LEU A 64 7.37 -1.47 2.53
N VAL A 65 7.32 -2.61 3.22
CA VAL A 65 6.56 -3.80 2.80
C VAL A 65 5.77 -4.34 3.97
N ALA A 66 4.48 -4.61 3.78
CA ALA A 66 3.69 -5.32 4.79
C ALA A 66 3.85 -6.82 4.61
N VAL A 67 4.04 -7.54 5.71
CA VAL A 67 4.22 -9.00 5.72
C VAL A 67 3.34 -9.63 6.79
N SER A 68 2.97 -10.89 6.60
CA SER A 68 2.27 -11.66 7.62
C SER A 68 3.23 -12.07 8.75
N ILE A 69 2.70 -12.35 9.95
CA ILE A 69 3.42 -13.10 10.98
C ILE A 69 2.87 -14.53 11.05
N GLY A 70 3.78 -15.51 11.10
CA GLY A 70 3.44 -16.94 11.19
C GLY A 70 3.54 -17.67 9.85
N GLY A 71 3.25 -18.97 9.82
CA GLY A 71 3.49 -19.83 8.66
C GLY A 71 2.36 -19.93 7.64
N SER A 72 1.42 -18.98 7.63
CA SER A 72 0.27 -19.00 6.70
C SER A 72 -0.34 -17.61 6.57
N PHE A 73 -0.54 -17.18 5.33
CA PHE A 73 -1.27 -15.96 4.99
C PHE A 73 -2.70 -15.96 5.55
N PHE A 74 -3.47 -17.01 5.25
CA PHE A 74 -4.91 -17.07 5.53
C PHE A 74 -5.27 -17.26 7.00
N SER A 75 -4.35 -17.76 7.82
CA SER A 75 -4.56 -17.94 9.26
C SER A 75 -3.75 -16.98 10.11
N SER A 76 -3.01 -16.05 9.49
CA SER A 76 -2.30 -15.01 10.22
C SER A 76 -3.32 -14.06 10.88
N SER A 77 -3.11 -13.75 12.17
CA SER A 77 -3.88 -12.74 12.91
C SER A 77 -3.13 -11.43 13.09
N SER A 78 -1.90 -11.33 12.59
CA SER A 78 -1.07 -10.13 12.76
C SER A 78 -0.08 -9.94 11.61
N SER A 79 0.33 -8.69 11.40
CA SER A 79 1.29 -8.30 10.38
C SER A 79 2.46 -7.52 10.96
N GLN A 80 3.50 -7.36 10.14
CA GLN A 80 4.60 -6.42 10.37
C GLN A 80 4.70 -5.48 9.18
N ILE A 81 5.27 -4.30 9.41
CA ILE A 81 5.77 -3.45 8.34
C ILE A 81 7.30 -3.47 8.44
N LEU A 82 7.92 -3.93 7.36
CA LEU A 82 9.36 -3.94 7.20
C LEU A 82 9.79 -2.70 6.43
N ARG A 83 10.93 -2.12 6.80
CA ARG A 83 11.65 -1.14 5.99
C ARG A 83 12.89 -1.80 5.40
N LEU A 84 13.02 -1.69 4.10
CA LEU A 84 14.12 -2.21 3.30
C LEU A 84 14.93 -1.03 2.79
N VAL A 85 16.23 -1.00 3.07
CA VAL A 85 17.13 0.08 2.64
C VAL A 85 18.17 -0.49 1.70
N ASP A 86 18.25 0.11 0.53
CA ASP A 86 19.35 -0.01 -0.43
C ASP A 86 20.21 1.25 -0.28
N ALA A 87 21.35 1.10 0.40
CA ALA A 87 22.19 2.20 0.84
C ALA A 87 23.25 2.59 -0.20
N ASP A 88 23.59 1.69 -1.11
CA ASP A 88 24.56 1.94 -2.19
C ASP A 88 23.92 2.04 -3.59
N ASP A 89 22.59 2.01 -3.67
CA ASP A 89 21.77 2.20 -4.87
C ASP A 89 22.11 1.16 -5.95
N ASP A 90 22.38 -0.08 -5.52
CA ASP A 90 22.75 -1.19 -6.39
C ASP A 90 21.54 -2.04 -6.83
N GLY A 91 20.34 -1.73 -6.34
CA GLY A 91 19.10 -2.43 -6.63
C GLY A 91 18.84 -3.63 -5.70
N VAL A 92 19.58 -3.76 -4.61
CA VAL A 92 19.42 -4.78 -3.57
C VAL A 92 19.33 -4.09 -2.20
N SER A 93 18.48 -4.57 -1.31
CA SER A 93 18.41 -4.02 0.05
C SER A 93 19.46 -4.65 0.96
N GLU A 94 20.31 -3.85 1.60
CA GLU A 94 21.28 -4.32 2.60
C GLU A 94 20.63 -4.59 3.95
N THR A 95 19.55 -3.87 4.25
CA THR A 95 18.92 -3.93 5.58
C THR A 95 17.43 -4.23 5.52
N ARG A 96 16.97 -4.96 6.53
CA ARG A 96 15.57 -5.28 6.79
C ARG A 96 15.24 -4.98 8.24
N GLU A 97 14.60 -3.84 8.47
CA GLU A 97 14.18 -3.38 9.79
C GLU A 97 12.68 -3.63 10.00
N VAL A 98 12.28 -4.08 11.19
CA VAL A 98 10.86 -4.13 11.57
C VAL A 98 10.50 -2.78 12.19
N ILE A 99 9.74 -1.96 11.48
CA ILE A 99 9.32 -0.63 11.98
C ILE A 99 7.93 -0.65 12.62
N VAL A 100 7.13 -1.67 12.31
CA VAL A 100 5.89 -2.01 13.02
C VAL A 100 5.87 -3.49 13.25
N ASP A 101 5.73 -3.90 14.51
CA ASP A 101 5.66 -5.30 14.91
C ASP A 101 4.27 -5.66 15.44
N ARG A 102 3.82 -6.89 15.14
CA ARG A 102 2.58 -7.51 15.65
C ARG A 102 1.33 -6.62 15.53
N LEU A 103 1.20 -5.87 14.44
CA LEU A 103 -0.02 -5.11 14.18
C LEU A 103 -1.20 -6.06 14.05
N SER A 104 -2.32 -5.77 14.71
CA SER A 104 -3.54 -6.59 14.69
C SER A 104 -4.29 -6.48 13.36
N ILE A 105 -3.63 -6.90 12.29
CA ILE A 105 -4.11 -6.99 10.92
C ILE A 105 -3.69 -8.36 10.39
N GLY A 106 -4.64 -9.27 10.30
CA GLY A 106 -4.43 -10.62 9.77
C GLY A 106 -4.51 -10.65 8.25
N GLY A 107 -3.72 -11.51 7.60
CA GLY A 107 -3.69 -11.66 6.15
C GLY A 107 -3.60 -10.31 5.42
N PRO A 108 -2.55 -9.49 5.67
CA PRO A 108 -2.44 -8.16 5.10
C PRO A 108 -2.61 -8.22 3.58
N SER A 109 -3.32 -7.27 3.00
CA SER A 109 -3.70 -7.29 1.58
C SER A 109 -3.29 -6.02 0.85
N ALA A 110 -3.14 -4.91 1.58
CA ALA A 110 -2.69 -3.64 1.03
C ALA A 110 -1.89 -2.84 2.05
N LEU A 111 -0.88 -2.13 1.54
CA LEU A 111 -0.16 -1.05 2.21
C LEU A 111 -0.13 0.14 1.25
N ARG A 112 -0.55 1.33 1.72
CA ARG A 112 -0.58 2.57 0.95
C ARG A 112 -0.12 3.74 1.81
N MET A 113 0.37 4.79 1.17
CA MET A 113 0.74 6.04 1.81
C MET A 113 0.00 7.21 1.16
N ALA A 114 -0.40 8.18 1.97
CA ALA A 114 -0.75 9.52 1.51
C ALA A 114 -0.25 10.53 2.55
N GLY A 115 0.53 11.53 2.12
CA GLY A 115 1.19 12.44 3.05
C GLY A 115 2.09 11.68 4.01
N ASP A 116 1.92 11.92 5.32
CA ASP A 116 2.62 11.21 6.39
C ASP A 116 1.81 10.03 6.98
N LEU A 117 0.68 9.66 6.35
CA LEU A 117 -0.15 8.56 6.81
C LEU A 117 0.08 7.30 5.99
N LEU A 118 0.20 6.17 6.68
CA LEU A 118 0.17 4.82 6.13
C LEU A 118 -1.19 4.19 6.41
N PHE A 119 -1.69 3.45 5.43
CA PHE A 119 -2.92 2.67 5.51
C PHE A 119 -2.58 1.22 5.25
N ILE A 120 -2.94 0.35 6.20
CA ILE A 120 -2.77 -1.08 6.06
C ILE A 120 -4.08 -1.79 6.38
N SER A 121 -4.40 -2.77 5.55
CA SER A 121 -5.52 -3.66 5.80
C SER A 121 -5.18 -5.09 5.44
N GLY A 122 -6.10 -6.00 5.72
CA GLY A 122 -6.03 -7.42 5.42
C GLY A 122 -7.41 -7.95 5.06
N GLN A 123 -7.46 -9.08 4.37
CA GLN A 123 -8.73 -9.63 3.91
C GLN A 123 -9.68 -9.93 5.08
N GLY A 124 -10.79 -9.19 5.16
CA GLY A 124 -11.76 -9.30 6.25
C GLY A 124 -11.28 -8.73 7.59
N SER A 125 -10.12 -8.08 7.60
CA SER A 125 -9.57 -7.35 8.73
C SER A 125 -9.99 -5.89 8.72
N GLN A 126 -9.67 -5.18 9.80
CA GLN A 126 -9.82 -3.74 9.90
C GLN A 126 -8.84 -3.00 8.98
N ILE A 127 -9.02 -1.69 8.82
CA ILE A 127 -8.03 -0.81 8.19
C ILE A 127 -7.39 0.01 9.30
N ALA A 128 -6.08 -0.15 9.51
CA ALA A 128 -5.33 0.69 10.45
C ALA A 128 -4.78 1.91 9.72
N ILE A 129 -4.84 3.06 10.39
CA ILE A 129 -4.25 4.33 9.96
C ILE A 129 -3.07 4.60 10.89
N LEU A 130 -1.88 4.61 10.31
CA LEU A 130 -0.63 4.84 11.03
C LEU A 130 -0.04 6.17 10.57
N ARG A 131 0.61 6.89 11.48
CA ARG A 131 1.41 8.06 11.17
C ARG A 131 2.87 7.70 11.14
N LEU A 132 3.53 8.09 10.06
CA LEU A 132 4.95 7.95 9.85
C LEU A 132 5.66 9.20 10.35
N GLY A 133 6.56 9.03 11.31
CA GLY A 133 7.45 10.08 11.80
C GLY A 133 8.48 10.52 10.76
N PRO A 134 9.25 11.58 11.03
CA PRO A 134 10.26 12.06 10.11
C PRO A 134 11.45 11.10 9.97
N ALA A 135 12.17 11.25 8.86
CA ALA A 135 13.48 10.63 8.65
C ALA A 135 14.49 11.06 9.75
N PRO A 136 15.50 10.23 10.06
CA PRO A 136 15.77 8.91 9.47
C PRO A 136 15.09 7.75 10.19
N ALA A 137 14.48 8.01 11.35
CA ALA A 137 13.95 6.97 12.23
C ALA A 137 12.60 6.43 11.75
N TYR A 138 11.77 7.28 11.13
CA TYR A 138 10.44 6.89 10.62
C TYR A 138 9.59 6.14 11.67
N GLU A 139 9.61 6.62 12.92
CA GLU A 139 8.81 6.02 13.99
C GLU A 139 7.33 5.98 13.61
N VAL A 140 6.68 4.84 13.79
CA VAL A 140 5.29 4.63 13.38
C VAL A 140 4.36 4.59 14.59
N THR A 141 3.27 5.33 14.52
CA THR A 141 2.23 5.33 15.56
C THR A 141 0.86 5.08 14.95
N GLU A 142 0.03 4.26 15.59
CA GLU A 142 -1.37 4.13 15.17
C GLU A 142 -2.17 5.36 15.62
N VAL A 143 -2.84 6.02 14.68
CA VAL A 143 -3.60 7.25 14.91
C VAL A 143 -5.08 7.12 14.56
N GLY A 144 -5.48 6.01 13.96
CA GLY A 144 -6.88 5.75 13.65
C GLY A 144 -7.12 4.34 13.12
N ARG A 145 -8.40 3.97 13.06
CA ARG A 145 -8.83 2.65 12.63
C ARG A 145 -10.25 2.67 12.10
N LEU A 146 -10.48 1.95 11.01
CA LEU A 146 -11.79 1.68 10.42
C LEU A 146 -12.11 0.18 10.59
N THR A 147 -13.34 -0.11 11.00
CA THR A 147 -13.82 -1.47 11.24
C THR A 147 -15.07 -1.74 10.42
N ILE A 148 -14.95 -2.63 9.45
CA ILE A 148 -16.09 -3.21 8.74
C ILE A 148 -16.59 -4.40 9.56
N ASN A 149 -17.83 -4.33 10.03
CA ASN A 149 -18.42 -5.34 10.90
C ASN A 149 -19.01 -6.47 10.05
N TYR A 150 -18.14 -7.37 9.58
CA TYR A 150 -18.54 -8.53 8.80
C TYR A 150 -19.53 -9.42 9.58
N SER A 151 -20.70 -9.63 8.98
CA SER A 151 -21.71 -10.55 9.50
C SER A 151 -21.90 -11.73 8.54
N GLY A 152 -21.79 -12.95 9.09
CA GLY A 152 -21.83 -14.18 8.29
C GLY A 152 -20.64 -14.32 7.33
N ARG A 153 -20.78 -15.23 6.37
CA ARG A 153 -19.75 -15.47 5.35
C ARG A 153 -19.82 -14.40 4.25
N TRP A 154 -18.66 -13.87 3.90
CA TRP A 154 -18.46 -12.94 2.79
C TRP A 154 -17.30 -13.45 1.93
N LEU A 155 -17.57 -13.77 0.66
CA LEU A 155 -16.54 -14.40 -0.19
C LEU A 155 -15.41 -13.47 -0.57
N HIS A 156 -15.72 -12.22 -0.90
CA HIS A 156 -14.75 -11.24 -1.37
C HIS A 156 -14.74 -10.04 -0.40
N PRO A 157 -14.10 -10.19 0.77
CA PRO A 157 -13.98 -9.07 1.70
C PRO A 157 -13.10 -7.98 1.10
N GLN A 158 -13.03 -6.82 1.76
CA GLN A 158 -12.10 -5.76 1.42
C GLN A 158 -10.66 -6.33 1.29
N SER A 159 -10.01 -6.02 0.16
CA SER A 159 -8.68 -6.53 -0.18
C SER A 159 -7.75 -5.48 -0.78
N ALA A 160 -8.25 -4.30 -1.18
CA ALA A 160 -7.46 -3.25 -1.79
C ALA A 160 -7.64 -1.91 -1.08
N LEU A 161 -6.62 -1.06 -1.16
CA LEU A 161 -6.66 0.32 -0.69
C LEU A 161 -6.10 1.25 -1.76
N GLN A 162 -6.61 2.47 -1.80
CA GLN A 162 -5.93 3.59 -2.40
C GLN A 162 -6.20 4.86 -1.58
N ALA A 163 -5.22 5.74 -1.47
CA ALA A 163 -5.35 6.97 -0.70
C ALA A 163 -4.73 8.15 -1.42
N ARG A 164 -5.22 9.35 -1.11
CA ARG A 164 -4.56 10.61 -1.52
C ARG A 164 -4.80 11.70 -0.50
N LEU A 165 -3.85 12.62 -0.42
CA LEU A 165 -3.97 13.88 0.32
C LEU A 165 -4.29 14.98 -0.69
N LEU A 166 -5.42 15.66 -0.49
CA LEU A 166 -5.85 16.77 -1.32
C LEU A 166 -5.10 18.05 -0.92
N SER A 167 -5.06 19.02 -1.83
CA SER A 167 -4.38 20.31 -1.62
C SER A 167 -4.95 21.14 -0.47
N ASP A 168 -6.20 20.87 -0.08
CA ASP A 168 -6.87 21.51 1.05
C ASP A 168 -6.63 20.77 2.37
N GLY A 169 -5.78 19.74 2.40
CA GLY A 169 -5.44 18.98 3.60
C GLY A 169 -6.44 17.87 3.96
N VAL A 170 -7.42 17.59 3.11
CA VAL A 170 -8.33 16.44 3.29
C VAL A 170 -7.65 15.16 2.78
N TYR A 171 -7.70 14.11 3.59
CA TYR A 171 -7.37 12.76 3.16
C TYR A 171 -8.60 12.09 2.56
N GLU A 172 -8.40 11.39 1.45
CA GLU A 172 -9.37 10.45 0.92
C GLU A 172 -8.79 9.04 0.96
N LEU A 173 -9.53 8.10 1.52
CA LEU A 173 -9.20 6.67 1.54
C LEU A 173 -10.30 5.88 0.84
N TYR A 174 -9.91 5.13 -0.18
CA TYR A 174 -10.76 4.31 -1.01
C TYR A 174 -10.52 2.84 -0.72
N PHE A 175 -11.60 2.07 -0.60
CA PHE A 175 -11.55 0.64 -0.36
C PHE A 175 -12.80 -0.04 -0.93
N PRO A 176 -12.67 -1.25 -1.50
CA PRO A 176 -13.82 -2.01 -1.95
C PRO A 176 -14.44 -2.82 -0.81
N LEU A 177 -15.75 -3.00 -0.87
CA LEU A 177 -16.43 -4.13 -0.26
C LEU A 177 -16.97 -4.98 -1.42
N GLY A 178 -16.26 -6.07 -1.72
CA GLY A 178 -16.61 -6.95 -2.82
C GLY A 178 -17.90 -7.71 -2.58
N SER A 179 -18.21 -8.66 -3.45
CA SER A 179 -19.42 -9.43 -3.39
C SER A 179 -19.41 -10.47 -2.28
N ARG A 180 -20.60 -10.69 -1.72
CA ARG A 180 -20.82 -11.70 -0.69
C ARG A 180 -20.75 -13.12 -1.25
N VAL A 181 -21.02 -13.29 -2.54
CA VAL A 181 -21.19 -14.59 -3.22
C VAL A 181 -20.55 -14.58 -4.62
N ASN A 182 -20.33 -15.77 -5.20
CA ASN A 182 -19.57 -15.90 -6.46
C ASN A 182 -20.32 -15.35 -7.69
N PHE A 183 -21.59 -15.73 -7.86
CA PHE A 183 -22.35 -15.55 -9.11
C PHE A 183 -23.74 -14.93 -8.90
N ALA A 184 -23.90 -14.03 -7.94
CA ALA A 184 -25.15 -13.31 -7.73
C ALA A 184 -24.90 -11.94 -7.12
N THR A 185 -25.82 -11.01 -7.38
CA THR A 185 -25.82 -9.66 -6.80
C THR A 185 -25.86 -9.71 -5.29
N THR A 186 -25.01 -8.91 -4.66
CA THR A 186 -25.03 -8.68 -3.21
C THR A 186 -26.02 -7.58 -2.87
N THR A 187 -27.07 -7.92 -2.13
CA THR A 187 -28.01 -6.94 -1.56
C THR A 187 -27.77 -6.63 -0.08
N ALA A 188 -26.86 -7.38 0.55
CA ALA A 188 -26.50 -7.18 1.95
C ALA A 188 -25.58 -5.96 2.10
N THR A 189 -25.74 -5.25 3.22
CA THR A 189 -24.80 -4.21 3.67
C THR A 189 -24.00 -4.68 4.88
N LEU A 190 -22.88 -4.00 5.14
CA LEU A 190 -22.11 -4.16 6.39
C LEU A 190 -21.90 -2.81 7.08
N PRO A 191 -22.06 -2.73 8.40
CA PRO A 191 -21.77 -1.51 9.14
C PRO A 191 -20.26 -1.21 9.16
N LEU A 192 -19.90 0.04 8.89
CA LEU A 192 -18.58 0.61 9.13
C LEU A 192 -18.63 1.48 10.37
N THR A 193 -17.67 1.29 11.28
CA THR A 193 -17.39 2.23 12.37
C THR A 193 -15.91 2.61 12.36
N SER A 194 -15.54 3.71 13.00
CA SER A 194 -14.14 4.13 13.08
C SER A 194 -13.82 4.90 14.34
N THR A 195 -12.55 4.92 14.72
CA THR A 195 -12.05 5.73 15.84
C THR A 195 -11.97 7.22 15.51
N ILE A 196 -12.14 7.57 14.23
CA ILE A 196 -12.06 8.95 13.72
C ILE A 196 -13.44 9.58 13.56
N GLY A 197 -14.52 8.92 14.01
CA GLY A 197 -15.88 9.48 13.99
C GLY A 197 -16.66 9.29 12.69
N ILE A 198 -16.22 8.39 11.81
CA ILE A 198 -16.99 7.93 10.64
C ILE A 198 -17.79 6.68 10.99
N GLU A 199 -19.09 6.73 10.70
CA GLU A 199 -20.01 5.60 10.72
C GLU A 199 -20.78 5.56 9.38
N ALA A 200 -20.97 4.37 8.81
CA ALA A 200 -21.68 4.20 7.54
C ALA A 200 -22.26 2.79 7.37
N GLU A 201 -23.19 2.62 6.44
CA GLU A 201 -23.64 1.31 5.96
C GLU A 201 -23.06 1.07 4.56
N LEU A 202 -22.17 0.07 4.45
CA LEU A 202 -21.47 -0.22 3.22
C LEU A 202 -22.26 -1.22 2.37
N ALA A 203 -22.67 -0.82 1.18
CA ALA A 203 -23.14 -1.77 0.18
C ALA A 203 -22.01 -2.74 -0.22
N GLY A 204 -22.36 -4.01 -0.41
CA GLY A 204 -21.52 -4.93 -1.16
C GLY A 204 -21.47 -4.58 -2.64
N ASP A 205 -20.64 -5.32 -3.37
CA ASP A 205 -20.39 -5.10 -4.79
C ASP A 205 -19.94 -3.67 -5.13
N ALA A 206 -19.15 -3.02 -4.27
CA ALA A 206 -18.94 -1.58 -4.34
C ALA A 206 -17.53 -1.11 -3.97
N ILE A 207 -17.16 0.08 -4.46
CA ILE A 207 -16.02 0.86 -3.94
C ILE A 207 -16.57 1.98 -3.07
N HIS A 208 -15.97 2.16 -1.91
CA HIS A 208 -16.31 3.18 -0.92
C HIS A 208 -15.14 4.15 -0.75
N ARG A 209 -15.46 5.40 -0.43
CA ARG A 209 -14.50 6.42 0.00
C ARG A 209 -14.88 6.94 1.36
N VAL A 210 -13.90 7.14 2.21
CA VAL A 210 -14.02 7.99 3.40
C VAL A 210 -13.16 9.22 3.25
N ARG A 211 -13.63 10.35 3.79
CA ARG A 211 -12.85 11.59 3.89
C ARG A 211 -12.64 11.96 5.34
N PHE A 212 -11.44 12.42 5.66
CA PHE A 212 -11.08 12.86 7.01
C PHE A 212 -9.94 13.87 6.93
N ARG A 213 -9.67 14.54 8.05
CA ARG A 213 -8.62 15.55 8.18
C ARG A 213 -7.79 15.32 9.41
N ASP A 214 -6.59 15.89 9.39
CA ASP A 214 -5.73 15.97 10.55
C ASP A 214 -5.91 17.34 11.23
N GLU A 215 -6.39 17.33 12.47
CA GLU A 215 -6.59 18.51 13.31
C GLU A 215 -5.57 18.51 14.46
N GLY A 216 -4.31 18.81 14.14
CA GLY A 216 -3.25 18.94 15.14
C GLY A 216 -2.82 17.60 15.74
N GLY A 217 -2.74 16.55 14.93
CA GLY A 217 -2.36 15.19 15.31
C GLY A 217 -3.54 14.25 15.53
N THR A 218 -4.77 14.80 15.63
CA THR A 218 -6.00 14.02 15.79
C THR A 218 -6.73 13.91 14.46
N LEU A 219 -7.02 12.68 14.02
CA LEU A 219 -7.79 12.47 12.81
C LEU A 219 -9.29 12.63 13.06
N VAL A 220 -9.95 13.45 12.25
CA VAL A 220 -11.39 13.75 12.34
C VAL A 220 -12.07 13.42 11.02
N GLY A 221 -13.04 12.51 11.09
CA GLY A 221 -13.89 12.09 9.99
C GLY A 221 -14.75 13.22 9.45
N ILE A 222 -14.90 13.26 8.13
CA ILE A 222 -15.78 14.21 7.42
C ILE A 222 -17.02 13.47 6.94
N ASP A 223 -16.83 12.48 6.07
CA ASP A 223 -17.93 11.71 5.49
C ASP A 223 -17.49 10.38 4.86
N HIS A 224 -18.48 9.65 4.37
CA HIS A 224 -18.39 8.45 3.55
C HIS A 224 -19.21 8.63 2.27
N GLU A 225 -18.73 8.06 1.16
CA GLU A 225 -19.45 8.00 -0.12
C GLU A 225 -19.22 6.66 -0.81
N GLN A 226 -20.27 6.10 -1.42
CA GLN A 226 -20.15 4.97 -2.35
C GLN A 226 -19.77 5.50 -3.74
N ILE A 227 -18.61 5.10 -4.24
CA ILE A 227 -18.00 5.61 -5.46
C ILE A 227 -18.42 4.79 -6.69
N ALA A 228 -18.61 3.49 -6.52
CA ALA A 228 -18.96 2.59 -7.61
C ALA A 228 -19.78 1.40 -7.11
N THR A 229 -20.47 0.70 -8.01
CA THR A 229 -21.21 -0.53 -7.74
C THR A 229 -21.08 -1.53 -8.90
N GLY A 230 -21.40 -2.80 -8.66
CA GLY A 230 -21.30 -3.88 -9.66
C GLY A 230 -19.95 -4.59 -9.70
N LEU A 231 -19.11 -4.44 -8.67
CA LEU A 231 -17.77 -5.05 -8.60
C LEU A 231 -17.80 -6.36 -7.81
N ARG A 232 -17.12 -7.41 -8.27
CA ARG A 232 -17.10 -8.69 -7.55
C ARG A 232 -16.02 -8.72 -6.47
N SER A 233 -14.79 -8.38 -6.82
CA SER A 233 -13.60 -8.52 -5.98
C SER A 233 -12.50 -7.59 -6.45
N ALA A 234 -12.76 -6.29 -6.39
CA ALA A 234 -11.77 -5.28 -6.77
C ALA A 234 -10.50 -5.43 -5.91
N SER A 235 -9.40 -5.83 -6.55
CA SER A 235 -8.16 -6.26 -5.88
C SER A 235 -6.99 -5.30 -6.13
N GLY A 236 -7.14 -4.36 -7.06
CA GLY A 236 -6.21 -3.27 -7.32
C GLY A 236 -6.95 -1.95 -7.51
N LEU A 237 -6.35 -0.85 -7.04
CA LEU A 237 -6.85 0.52 -7.20
C LEU A 237 -5.69 1.47 -7.47
N ALA A 238 -5.81 2.33 -8.49
CA ALA A 238 -4.80 3.32 -8.85
C ALA A 238 -5.42 4.60 -9.41
N PHE A 239 -4.88 5.75 -9.02
CA PHE A 239 -5.20 7.01 -9.68
C PHE A 239 -4.26 7.23 -10.86
N HIS A 240 -4.79 7.61 -12.00
CA HIS A 240 -3.96 8.07 -13.10
C HIS A 240 -3.33 9.42 -12.72
N PRO A 241 -1.99 9.55 -12.76
CA PRO A 241 -1.29 10.66 -12.11
C PRO A 241 -1.51 12.03 -12.75
N ARG A 242 -2.04 12.09 -13.97
CA ARG A 242 -2.30 13.37 -14.68
C ARG A 242 -3.75 13.79 -14.68
N THR A 243 -4.67 12.84 -14.79
CA THR A 243 -6.12 13.14 -14.90
C THR A 243 -6.81 13.03 -13.55
N GLY A 244 -6.28 12.21 -12.64
CA GLY A 244 -6.91 11.91 -11.36
C GLY A 244 -8.02 10.85 -11.46
N ASP A 245 -8.20 10.23 -12.63
CA ASP A 245 -9.18 9.15 -12.82
C ASP A 245 -8.81 7.94 -11.98
N LEU A 246 -9.82 7.29 -11.38
CA LEU A 246 -9.64 6.08 -10.59
C LEU A 246 -9.81 4.84 -11.47
N TYR A 247 -8.75 4.06 -11.59
CA TYR A 247 -8.74 2.74 -12.21
C TYR A 247 -8.75 1.64 -11.15
N PHE A 248 -9.36 0.51 -11.49
CA PHE A 248 -9.42 -0.66 -10.62
C PHE A 248 -9.21 -1.94 -11.42
N GLU A 249 -8.78 -2.99 -10.75
CA GLU A 249 -8.75 -4.36 -11.25
C GLU A 249 -9.82 -5.16 -10.52
N ASP A 250 -10.72 -5.82 -11.24
CA ASP A 250 -11.76 -6.66 -10.67
C ASP A 250 -11.56 -8.15 -11.01
N ASN A 251 -11.54 -9.00 -9.99
CA ASN A 251 -11.50 -10.43 -10.19
C ASN A 251 -12.93 -10.97 -10.46
N GLY A 252 -13.18 -11.32 -11.72
CA GLY A 252 -14.50 -11.75 -12.24
C GLY A 252 -14.95 -13.15 -11.82
N ILE A 253 -16.21 -13.49 -12.12
CA ILE A 253 -16.90 -14.69 -11.64
C ILE A 253 -16.12 -15.99 -11.95
N ASP A 254 -15.94 -16.84 -10.94
CA ASP A 254 -15.32 -18.16 -11.14
C ASP A 254 -16.30 -19.16 -11.78
N GLY A 255 -15.76 -20.09 -12.57
CA GLY A 255 -16.50 -21.29 -13.03
C GLY A 255 -17.27 -21.12 -14.34
N LEU A 256 -16.96 -20.08 -15.12
CA LEU A 256 -17.52 -19.88 -16.46
C LEU A 256 -16.87 -20.81 -17.49
N VAL A 257 -17.65 -21.19 -18.50
CA VAL A 257 -17.21 -22.07 -19.59
C VAL A 257 -16.33 -21.31 -20.60
N GLU A 258 -16.59 -20.03 -20.81
CA GLU A 258 -15.79 -19.12 -21.65
C GLU A 258 -14.99 -18.17 -20.74
N ALA A 259 -13.66 -18.33 -20.71
CA ALA A 259 -12.78 -17.71 -19.71
C ALA A 259 -12.56 -16.19 -19.85
N ILE A 260 -13.14 -15.54 -20.87
CA ILE A 260 -12.87 -14.13 -21.23
C ILE A 260 -14.14 -13.25 -21.18
N GLU A 261 -15.27 -13.77 -20.70
CA GLU A 261 -16.47 -12.94 -20.54
C GLU A 261 -16.38 -12.09 -19.25
N ALA A 262 -16.15 -10.78 -19.40
CA ALA A 262 -16.16 -9.84 -18.28
C ALA A 262 -17.61 -9.58 -17.84
N HIS A 263 -18.02 -10.17 -16.72
CA HIS A 263 -19.32 -9.93 -16.08
C HIS A 263 -19.26 -8.93 -14.92
N SER A 264 -18.10 -8.30 -14.71
CA SER A 264 -17.89 -7.20 -13.76
C SER A 264 -18.01 -5.84 -14.46
N ALA A 265 -18.17 -4.77 -13.68
CA ALA A 265 -18.00 -3.41 -14.18
C ALA A 265 -16.60 -3.26 -14.82
N ASP A 266 -16.55 -2.71 -16.04
CA ASP A 266 -15.32 -2.51 -16.81
C ASP A 266 -14.75 -1.08 -16.70
N GLU A 267 -15.57 -0.07 -16.37
CA GLU A 267 -15.13 1.31 -16.12
C GLU A 267 -16.04 2.05 -15.10
N VAL A 268 -15.47 2.94 -14.29
CA VAL A 268 -16.23 3.92 -13.47
C VAL A 268 -16.06 5.30 -14.10
N ASN A 269 -17.12 5.82 -14.70
CA ASN A 269 -17.15 7.21 -15.16
C ASN A 269 -17.45 8.13 -13.97
N MET A 270 -16.40 8.73 -13.38
CA MET A 270 -16.49 9.74 -12.32
C MET A 270 -16.65 11.14 -12.92
#